data_AF-W2CW04-F1
#
_entry.id   AF-W2CW04-F1
#
_cell.length_a   1.000
_cell.length_b   1.000
_cell.length_c   1.000
_cell.angle_alpha   90.00
_cell.angle_beta   90.00
_cell.angle_gamma   90.00
#
_symmetry.space_group_name_H-M   'P 1'
#
loop_
_entity.id
_entity.type
_entity.pdbx_description
1 polymer ?
#
loop_
_entity_poly.entity_id
_entity_poly.type
_entity_poly.pdbx_seq_one_letter_code
_entity_poly.pdbx_strand_id
1 'polypeptide(L)'
;MMKKFPARFLWQIRFDGIETEEYHPMNQVQLYLWELCRKEMDDRIKLQIINDWFSRQSPQWFSKKYPIDKISSDTIADFSIQCHENKLMEISKVPAIWVDGKALPKEYAISDLPILCIDRSFIQQSAN
;
A
#
# COMPACT_ATOMS: atom_id res chain seq x y z
N MET A 1 1.65 -14.73 4.64
CA MET A 1 1.69 -13.91 5.87
C MET A 1 2.77 -12.85 5.72
N MET A 2 2.41 -11.61 5.36
CA MET A 2 3.37 -10.50 5.32
C MET A 2 3.93 -10.31 6.73
N LYS A 3 5.22 -10.59 6.91
CA LYS A 3 5.91 -10.34 8.18
C LYS A 3 5.92 -8.83 8.41
N LYS A 4 5.14 -8.38 9.38
CA LYS A 4 5.06 -6.98 9.84
C LYS A 4 6.32 -6.63 10.64
N PHE A 5 7.49 -6.41 10.02
CA PHE A 5 8.68 -5.86 10.70
C PHE A 5 9.64 -5.14 9.71
N PRO A 6 10.24 -3.98 10.08
CA PRO A 6 10.17 -3.32 11.39
C PRO A 6 8.91 -2.45 11.58
N ALA A 7 8.39 -2.52 12.80
CA ALA A 7 7.07 -2.08 13.26
C ALA A 7 6.84 -0.55 13.35
N ARG A 8 7.60 0.29 12.62
CA ARG A 8 7.51 1.76 12.76
C ARG A 8 6.69 2.46 11.67
N PHE A 9 6.67 1.93 10.46
CA PHE A 9 5.92 2.52 9.35
C PHE A 9 5.20 1.42 8.58
N LEU A 10 3.87 1.48 8.57
CA LEU A 10 3.07 0.73 7.61
C LEU A 10 2.66 1.70 6.49
N TRP A 11 3.24 1.50 5.31
CA TRP A 11 2.84 2.19 4.10
C TRP A 11 1.80 1.33 3.42
N GLN A 12 0.54 1.76 3.47
CA GLN A 12 -0.51 1.11 2.73
C GLN A 12 -0.98 2.03 1.63
N ILE A 13 -0.56 1.70 0.41
CA ILE A 13 -1.25 2.19 -0.78
C ILE A 13 -2.57 1.44 -0.79
N ARG A 14 -3.62 2.11 -0.28
CA ARG A 14 -4.96 1.57 -0.38
C ARG A 14 -5.34 1.55 -1.85
N PHE A 15 -5.35 0.35 -2.38
CA PHE A 15 -6.03 0.03 -3.61
C PHE A 15 -7.51 -0.18 -3.27
N ASP A 16 -8.34 0.81 -3.58
CA ASP A 16 -9.78 0.68 -3.41
C ASP A 16 -10.33 -0.39 -4.34
N GLY A 17 -11.14 -1.29 -3.80
CA GLY A 17 -11.73 -2.38 -4.56
C GLY A 17 -12.89 -3.02 -3.83
N ILE A 18 -13.47 -4.02 -4.48
CA ILE A 18 -14.53 -4.86 -3.95
C ILE A 18 -13.87 -6.11 -3.36
N GLU A 19 -14.34 -6.49 -2.17
CA GLU A 19 -14.01 -7.76 -1.53
C GLU A 19 -14.71 -8.89 -2.28
N THR A 20 -13.92 -9.71 -2.97
CA THR A 20 -14.40 -10.84 -3.76
C THR A 20 -13.27 -11.83 -3.96
N GLU A 21 -13.59 -13.13 -3.93
CA GLU A 21 -12.64 -14.21 -4.15
C GLU A 21 -12.39 -14.50 -5.65
N GLU A 22 -13.08 -13.78 -6.53
CA GLU A 22 -12.97 -13.91 -7.98
C GLU A 22 -12.45 -12.62 -8.64
N TYR A 23 -12.01 -12.73 -9.89
CA TYR A 23 -11.63 -11.54 -10.65
C TYR A 23 -12.86 -10.65 -10.88
N HIS A 24 -12.76 -9.39 -10.47
CA HIS A 24 -13.79 -8.38 -10.72
C HIS A 24 -13.22 -7.17 -11.48
N PRO A 25 -13.87 -6.68 -12.55
CA PRO A 25 -13.35 -5.58 -13.36
C PRO A 25 -13.06 -4.29 -12.58
N MET A 26 -13.82 -4.00 -11.53
CA MET A 26 -13.55 -2.83 -10.67
C MET A 26 -12.22 -2.90 -9.91
N ASN A 27 -11.65 -4.10 -9.77
CA ASN A 27 -10.37 -4.33 -9.13
C ASN A 27 -9.23 -4.44 -10.15
N GLN A 28 -9.50 -4.26 -11.46
CA GLN A 28 -8.55 -4.61 -12.52
C GLN A 28 -7.20 -3.90 -12.34
N VAL A 29 -7.21 -2.58 -12.14
CA VAL A 29 -5.97 -1.79 -12.01
C VAL A 29 -5.19 -2.19 -10.74
N GLN A 30 -5.91 -2.40 -9.65
CA GLN A 30 -5.40 -2.76 -8.34
C GLN A 30 -4.73 -4.13 -8.38
N LEU A 31 -5.43 -5.12 -8.93
CA LEU A 31 -4.90 -6.47 -9.14
C LEU A 31 -3.70 -6.45 -10.08
N TYR A 32 -3.72 -5.63 -11.12
CA TYR A 32 -2.59 -5.48 -12.05
C TYR A 32 -1.33 -4.95 -11.35
N LEU A 33 -1.49 -3.86 -10.59
CA LEU A 33 -0.39 -3.25 -9.83
C LEU A 33 0.15 -4.19 -8.76
N TRP A 34 -0.74 -4.89 -8.06
CA TRP A 34 -0.36 -5.87 -7.06
C TRP A 34 0.41 -7.03 -7.67
N GLU A 35 -0.08 -7.61 -8.76
CA GLU A 35 0.57 -8.71 -9.46
C GLU A 35 1.99 -8.33 -9.93
N LEU A 36 2.18 -7.12 -10.47
CA LEU A 36 3.51 -6.60 -10.83
C LEU A 36 4.41 -6.47 -9.60
N CYS A 37 3.93 -5.79 -8.55
CA CYS A 37 4.73 -5.55 -7.36
C CYS A 37 5.09 -6.85 -6.62
N ARG A 38 4.24 -7.88 -6.69
CA ARG A 38 4.46 -9.20 -6.10
C ARG A 38 5.53 -10.00 -6.84
N LYS A 39 5.65 -9.84 -8.16
CA LYS A 39 6.67 -10.51 -8.99
C LYS A 39 8.06 -9.91 -8.82
N GLU A 40 8.14 -8.65 -8.41
CA GLU A 40 9.41 -7.95 -8.23
C GLU A 40 9.95 -8.09 -6.80
N MET A 41 11.25 -8.36 -6.67
CA MET A 41 11.92 -8.36 -5.35
C MET A 41 12.52 -6.99 -4.99
N ASP A 42 12.90 -6.18 -5.99
CA ASP A 42 13.55 -4.89 -5.79
C ASP A 42 12.51 -3.79 -5.54
N ASP A 43 12.59 -3.14 -4.37
CA ASP A 43 11.68 -2.07 -3.98
C ASP A 43 11.79 -0.82 -4.85
N ARG A 44 12.95 -0.56 -5.48
CA ARG A 44 13.10 0.55 -6.45
C ARG A 44 12.28 0.31 -7.71
N ILE A 45 12.23 -0.94 -8.17
CA ILE A 45 11.43 -1.33 -9.34
C ILE A 45 9.94 -1.23 -8.99
N LYS A 46 9.53 -1.71 -7.81
CA LYS A 46 8.14 -1.55 -7.32
C LYS A 46 7.72 -0.07 -7.27
N LEU A 47 8.56 0.79 -6.71
CA LEU A 47 8.32 2.24 -6.66
C LEU A 47 8.23 2.85 -8.06
N GLN A 48 9.08 2.42 -8.98
CA GLN A 48 9.02 2.86 -10.37
C GLN A 48 7.69 2.49 -11.04
N ILE A 49 7.24 1.23 -10.89
CA ILE A 49 5.96 0.74 -11.41
C ILE A 49 4.80 1.60 -10.89
N ILE A 50 4.78 1.87 -9.58
CA ILE A 50 3.76 2.69 -8.93
C ILE A 50 3.78 4.13 -9.47
N ASN A 51 4.97 4.75 -9.53
CA ASN A 51 5.14 6.10 -10.06
C ASN A 51 4.69 6.22 -11.51
N ASP A 52 5.03 5.22 -12.34
CA ASP A 52 4.63 5.18 -13.73
C ASP A 52 3.10 5.13 -13.88
N TRP A 53 2.41 4.34 -13.05
CA TRP A 53 0.95 4.34 -13.02
C TRP A 53 0.39 5.71 -12.66
N PHE A 54 0.82 6.31 -11.55
CA PHE A 54 0.27 7.60 -11.09
C PHE A 54 0.65 8.78 -11.99
N SER A 55 1.71 8.67 -12.79
CA SER A 55 2.10 9.72 -13.74
C SER A 55 1.16 9.88 -14.94
N ARG A 56 0.48 8.80 -15.36
CA ARG A 56 -0.35 8.78 -16.58
C ARG A 56 -1.75 8.24 -16.40
N GLN A 57 -1.95 7.33 -15.43
CA GLN A 57 -3.22 6.69 -15.08
C GLN A 57 -3.99 6.15 -16.29
N SER A 58 -3.26 5.60 -17.28
CA SER A 58 -3.82 5.04 -18.51
C SER A 58 -3.62 3.53 -18.55
N PRO A 59 -4.68 2.71 -18.41
CA PRO A 59 -4.56 1.25 -18.42
C PRO A 59 -3.92 0.70 -19.71
N GLN A 60 -4.26 1.29 -20.86
CA GLN A 60 -3.75 0.86 -22.17
C GLN A 60 -2.25 1.12 -22.33
N TRP A 61 -1.77 2.26 -21.85
CA TRP A 61 -0.34 2.56 -21.86
C TRP A 61 0.40 1.67 -20.85
N PHE A 62 -0.18 1.53 -19.67
CA PHE A 62 0.44 0.80 -18.56
C PHE A 62 0.60 -0.69 -18.90
N SER A 63 -0.43 -1.31 -19.49
CA SER A 63 -0.37 -2.72 -19.89
C SER A 63 0.59 -3.00 -21.04
N LYS A 64 0.85 -2.01 -21.91
CA LYS A 64 1.89 -2.10 -22.94
C LYS A 64 3.30 -2.02 -22.33
N LYS A 65 3.48 -1.19 -21.31
CA LYS A 65 4.79 -1.01 -20.64
C LYS A 65 5.12 -2.17 -19.71
N TYR A 66 4.13 -2.67 -18.98
CA TYR A 66 4.27 -3.71 -17.96
C TYR A 66 3.35 -4.89 -18.26
N PRO A 67 3.59 -5.67 -19.32
CA PRO A 67 2.69 -6.74 -19.72
C PRO A 67 2.57 -7.82 -18.63
N ILE A 68 1.34 -8.29 -18.44
CA ILE A 68 1.01 -9.42 -17.56
C ILE A 68 0.10 -10.36 -18.34
N ASP A 69 0.49 -11.63 -18.43
CA ASP A 69 -0.31 -12.65 -19.12
C ASP A 69 -1.61 -12.96 -18.37
N LYS A 70 -1.52 -13.10 -17.04
CA LYS A 70 -2.66 -13.40 -16.17
C LYS A 70 -2.42 -12.90 -14.74
N ILE A 71 -3.48 -12.42 -14.09
CA ILE A 71 -3.51 -12.19 -12.64
C ILE A 71 -3.60 -13.53 -11.92
N SER A 72 -2.68 -13.78 -10.99
CA SER A 72 -2.67 -15.03 -10.23
C SER A 72 -3.82 -15.11 -9.23
N SER A 73 -4.26 -16.34 -8.92
CA SER A 73 -5.27 -16.59 -7.88
C SER A 73 -4.83 -16.07 -6.51
N ASP A 74 -3.53 -16.18 -6.20
CA ASP A 74 -2.97 -15.68 -4.96
C ASP A 74 -3.13 -14.15 -4.85
N THR A 75 -2.88 -13.41 -5.93
CA THR A 75 -3.07 -11.95 -5.94
C THR A 75 -4.53 -11.58 -5.69
N ILE A 76 -5.48 -12.33 -6.26
CA ILE A 76 -6.92 -12.10 -6.02
C ILE A 76 -7.27 -12.36 -4.55
N ALA A 77 -6.81 -13.48 -4.00
CA ALA A 77 -7.06 -13.85 -2.61
C ALA A 77 -6.44 -12.84 -1.62
N ASP A 78 -5.16 -12.50 -1.80
CA ASP A 78 -4.44 -11.52 -0.97
C ASP A 78 -5.11 -10.14 -1.06
N PHE A 79 -5.54 -9.71 -2.25
CA PHE A 79 -6.25 -8.46 -2.44
C PHE A 79 -7.61 -8.44 -1.75
N SER A 80 -8.36 -9.55 -1.80
CA SER A 80 -9.65 -9.68 -1.12
C SER A 80 -9.50 -9.55 0.39
N ILE A 81 -8.53 -10.26 0.98
CA ILE A 81 -8.18 -10.14 2.40
C ILE A 81 -7.83 -8.70 2.74
N GLN A 82 -7.06 -8.03 1.88
CA GLN A 82 -6.69 -6.64 2.12
C GLN A 82 -7.89 -5.68 2.08
N CYS A 83 -8.82 -5.88 1.15
CA CYS A 83 -10.06 -5.11 1.09
C CYS A 83 -10.90 -5.31 2.36
N HIS A 84 -10.97 -6.53 2.86
CA HIS A 84 -11.64 -6.85 4.12
C HIS A 84 -10.99 -6.13 5.30
N GLU A 85 -9.67 -6.23 5.45
CA GLU A 85 -8.92 -5.53 6.51
C GLU A 85 -9.13 -4.01 6.43
N ASN A 86 -9.16 -3.44 5.23
CA ASN A 86 -9.35 -2.01 5.04
C ASN A 86 -10.71 -1.50 5.52
N LYS A 87 -11.76 -2.31 5.31
CA LYS A 87 -13.11 -2.03 5.82
C LYS A 87 -13.12 -2.06 7.34
N LEU A 88 -12.52 -3.09 7.95
CA LEU A 88 -12.44 -3.23 9.41
C LEU A 88 -11.67 -2.07 10.07
N MET A 89 -10.65 -1.55 9.40
CA MET A 89 -9.84 -0.43 9.90
C MET A 89 -10.44 0.95 9.63
N GLU A 90 -11.64 1.03 9.02
CA GLU A 90 -12.31 2.28 8.66
C GLU A 90 -11.39 3.27 7.91
N ILE A 91 -10.48 2.74 7.09
CA ILE A 91 -9.54 3.58 6.34
C ILE A 91 -10.38 4.49 5.45
N SER A 92 -10.14 5.80 5.51
CA SER A 92 -10.91 6.81 4.77
C SER A 92 -10.03 7.71 3.88
N LYS A 93 -8.70 7.54 3.90
CA LYS A 93 -7.73 8.31 3.11
C LYS A 93 -6.68 7.42 2.44
N VAL A 94 -6.14 7.88 1.31
CA VAL A 94 -5.06 7.24 0.55
C VAL A 94 -3.92 8.24 0.27
N PRO A 95 -2.63 7.88 0.48
CA PRO A 95 -2.21 6.68 1.20
C PRO A 95 -2.62 6.77 2.68
N ALA A 96 -2.84 5.61 3.29
CA ALA A 96 -2.99 5.50 4.72
C ALA A 96 -1.64 5.12 5.31
N ILE A 97 -1.24 5.84 6.35
CA ILE A 97 0.05 5.65 6.99
C ILE A 97 -0.23 5.41 8.47
N TRP A 98 0.38 4.37 9.01
CA TRP A 98 0.38 4.10 10.45
C TRP A 98 1.80 4.23 10.98
N VAL A 99 1.89 4.90 12.11
CA VAL A 99 3.10 5.01 12.92
C VAL A 99 2.74 4.51 14.32
N ASP A 100 3.46 3.50 14.80
CA ASP A 100 3.25 2.87 16.11
C ASP A 100 1.79 2.44 16.38
N GLY A 101 1.16 1.85 15.36
CA GLY A 101 -0.23 1.37 15.44
C GLY A 101 -1.30 2.47 15.39
N LYS A 102 -0.92 3.73 15.23
CA LYS A 102 -1.85 4.87 15.07
C LYS A 102 -1.89 5.34 13.63
N ALA A 103 -3.09 5.50 13.08
CA ALA A 103 -3.27 6.09 11.76
C ALA A 103 -2.94 7.60 11.78
N LEU A 104 -2.35 8.10 10.71
CA LEU A 104 -2.17 9.54 10.50
C LEU A 104 -3.53 10.26 10.43
N PRO A 105 -3.58 11.55 10.81
CA PRO A 105 -4.76 12.38 10.60
C PRO A 105 -5.16 12.42 9.12
N LYS A 106 -6.41 12.80 8.85
CA LYS A 106 -6.91 12.95 7.48
C LYS A 106 -6.12 13.98 6.67
N GLU A 107 -5.44 14.92 7.29
CA GLU A 107 -4.56 15.87 6.63
C GLU A 107 -3.15 15.68 7.17
N TYR A 108 -2.20 15.45 6.26
CA TYR A 108 -0.78 15.35 6.58
C TYR A 108 0.03 15.74 5.33
N ALA A 109 1.12 16.45 5.55
CA ALA A 109 2.18 16.70 4.60
C ALA A 109 3.32 15.71 4.84
N ILE A 110 4.19 15.53 3.83
CA ILE A 110 5.41 14.71 3.98
C ILE A 110 6.28 15.24 5.13
N SER A 111 6.26 16.56 5.36
CA SER A 111 6.95 17.22 6.47
C SER A 111 6.44 16.81 7.86
N ASP A 112 5.27 16.20 7.95
CA ASP A 112 4.70 15.77 9.23
C ASP A 112 5.22 14.39 9.65
N LEU A 113 5.74 13.60 8.70
CA LEU A 113 6.27 12.26 8.97
C LEU A 113 7.40 12.30 10.00
N PRO A 114 8.45 13.16 9.89
CA PRO A 114 9.53 13.22 10.88
C PRO A 114 9.07 13.53 12.30
N ILE A 115 8.04 14.37 12.49
CA ILE A 115 7.50 14.74 13.81
C ILE A 115 6.86 13.53 14.50
N LEU A 116 6.32 12.61 13.72
CA LEU A 116 5.62 11.41 14.19
C LEU A 116 6.58 10.22 14.36
N CYS A 117 7.75 10.26 13.71
CA CYS A 117 8.88 9.36 13.95
C CYS A 117 9.59 9.58 15.29
N ILE A 118 9.24 10.65 16.03
CA ILE A 118 9.85 10.98 17.33
C ILE A 118 9.24 10.06 18.39
N ASP A 119 9.60 8.78 18.34
CA ASP A 119 9.27 7.87 19.43
C ASP A 119 10.18 8.15 20.63
N ARG A 120 9.66 7.81 21.81
CA ARG A 120 10.03 8.21 23.18
C ARG A 120 11.49 7.99 23.62
N SER A 121 12.40 7.58 22.76
CA SER A 121 13.83 7.50 23.07
C SER A 121 14.45 8.86 23.41
N PHE A 122 13.82 9.97 23.04
CA PHE A 122 14.24 11.32 23.48
C PHE A 122 13.67 11.75 24.85
N ILE A 123 12.62 11.08 25.37
CA ILE A 123 12.01 11.45 26.66
C ILE A 123 12.65 10.66 27.82
N GLN A 124 13.46 9.63 27.54
CA GLN A 124 14.09 8.80 28.56
C GLN A 124 15.59 9.07 28.81
N GLN A 125 16.05 10.32 28.68
CA GLN A 125 17.38 10.74 29.18
C GLN A 125 17.38 12.12 29.87
N SER A 126 16.30 12.48 30.55
CA SER A 126 16.33 13.61 31.49
C SER A 126 15.44 13.36 32.69
N ALA A 127 15.76 12.29 33.43
CA ALA A 127 15.41 12.15 34.83
C ALA A 127 16.63 11.51 35.51
N ASN A 128 17.50 12.39 36.05
CA ASN A 128 18.43 12.03 37.12
C ASN A 128 17.64 11.77 38.40
#